data_AF-A0A7S3MYE3-F1
#
_entry.id   AF-A0A7S3MYE3-F1
#
_cell.length_a   1.000
_cell.length_b   1.000
_cell.length_c   1.000
_cell.angle_alpha   90.00
_cell.angle_beta   90.00
_cell.angle_gamma   90.00
#
_symmetry.space_group_name_H-M   'P 1'
#
loop_
_entity.id
_entity.type
_entity.pdbx_description
1 polymer ?
#
loop_
_entity_poly.entity_id
_entity_poly.type
_entity_poly.pdbx_seq_one_letter_code
_entity_poly.pdbx_strand_id
1 'polypeptide(L)'
;FIHQMKSLERQLREMGVKNEGHSKNEAFIHQMIETIENVLGTVSNTASYLRLWALSLAHGQLAKVFFDYTVGANLRGGNYVVLFFSYFVFFGVSFGVLMCMDLMEAFLHVLRLHWVEFQGKFYGGSGYAFKPYSYEEILGDVLEA
;
A
#
# COMPACT_ATOMS: atom_id res chain seq x y z
N PHE A 1 -45.56 27.84 -40.46
CA PHE A 1 -44.09 27.67 -40.36
C PHE A 1 -43.58 27.81 -38.92
N ILE A 2 -43.70 28.97 -38.27
CA ILE A 2 -43.28 29.18 -36.85
C ILE A 2 -43.97 28.21 -35.86
N HIS A 3 -45.26 27.90 -36.10
CA HIS A 3 -46.02 26.97 -35.25
C HIS A 3 -45.52 25.51 -35.38
N GLN A 4 -45.04 25.12 -36.57
CA GLN A 4 -44.49 23.79 -36.84
C GLN A 4 -43.07 23.65 -36.26
N MET A 5 -42.31 24.74 -36.25
CA MET A 5 -40.97 24.79 -35.65
C MET A 5 -41.04 24.63 -34.12
N LYS A 6 -42.02 25.27 -33.46
CA LYS A 6 -42.28 25.08 -32.02
C LYS A 6 -42.75 23.67 -31.67
N SER A 7 -43.51 23.00 -32.54
CA SER A 7 -43.93 21.62 -32.30
C SER A 7 -42.76 20.64 -32.44
N LEU A 8 -41.84 20.90 -33.38
CA LEU A 8 -40.62 20.11 -33.55
C LEU A 8 -39.65 20.29 -32.38
N GLU A 9 -39.45 21.53 -31.89
CA GLU A 9 -38.63 21.80 -30.70
C GLU A 9 -39.22 21.18 -29.42
N ARG A 10 -40.55 21.15 -29.28
CA ARG A 10 -41.21 20.41 -28.18
C ARG A 10 -40.93 18.91 -28.27
N GLN A 11 -41.03 18.31 -29.46
CA GLN A 11 -40.74 16.89 -29.67
C GLN A 11 -39.25 16.57 -29.44
N LEU A 12 -38.34 17.45 -29.84
CA LEU A 12 -36.90 17.32 -29.60
C LEU A 12 -36.56 17.45 -28.11
N ARG A 13 -37.25 18.34 -27.39
CA ARG A 13 -37.10 18.52 -25.94
C ARG A 13 -37.69 17.36 -25.14
N GLU A 14 -38.79 16.74 -25.59
CA GLU A 14 -39.36 15.55 -24.95
C GLU A 14 -38.52 14.28 -25.20
N MET A 15 -37.83 14.19 -26.34
CA MET A 15 -36.85 13.12 -26.60
C MET A 15 -35.52 13.31 -25.85
N GLY A 16 -35.12 14.54 -25.55
CA GLY A 16 -33.90 14.83 -24.76
C GLY A 16 -34.02 14.52 -23.25
N VAL A 17 -35.23 14.51 -22.70
CA VAL A 17 -35.47 14.34 -21.25
C VAL A 17 -35.49 12.86 -20.83
N LYS A 18 -35.64 11.92 -21.76
CA LYS A 18 -35.80 10.49 -21.42
C LYS A 18 -34.49 9.76 -21.11
N ASN A 19 -33.33 10.41 -21.25
CA ASN A 19 -32.02 9.81 -20.97
C ASN A 19 -31.32 10.37 -19.71
N GLU A 20 -31.88 11.43 -19.09
CA GLU A 20 -31.31 11.97 -17.85
C GLU A 20 -31.55 11.06 -16.63
N GLY A 21 -32.66 10.31 -16.61
CA GLY A 21 -33.00 9.41 -15.51
C GLY A 21 -32.06 8.20 -15.39
N HIS A 22 -31.59 7.68 -16.53
CA HIS A 22 -30.60 6.59 -16.56
C HIS A 22 -29.22 7.10 -16.15
N SER A 23 -28.78 8.25 -16.67
CA SER A 23 -27.48 8.85 -16.29
C SER A 23 -27.43 9.28 -14.82
N LYS A 24 -28.51 9.86 -14.27
CA LYS A 24 -28.58 10.22 -12.84
C LYS A 24 -28.60 8.99 -11.93
N ASN A 25 -29.31 7.93 -12.32
CA ASN A 25 -29.29 6.67 -11.57
C ASN A 25 -27.91 5.98 -11.67
N GLU A 26 -27.25 6.00 -12.82
CA GLU A 26 -25.89 5.46 -12.99
C GLU A 26 -24.86 6.24 -12.17
N ALA A 27 -24.92 7.58 -12.21
CA ALA A 27 -24.07 8.45 -11.39
C ALA A 27 -24.33 8.25 -9.89
N PHE A 28 -25.61 8.09 -9.50
CA PHE A 28 -25.99 7.83 -8.12
C PHE A 28 -25.47 6.47 -7.63
N ILE A 29 -25.61 5.41 -8.44
CA ILE A 29 -25.08 4.08 -8.11
C ILE A 29 -23.55 4.11 -8.02
N HIS A 30 -22.86 4.76 -8.97
CA HIS A 30 -21.40 4.89 -8.96
C HIS A 30 -20.91 5.63 -7.71
N GLN A 31 -21.52 6.79 -7.38
CA GLN A 31 -21.18 7.56 -6.20
C GLN A 31 -21.45 6.79 -4.89
N MET A 32 -22.51 6.01 -4.85
CA MET A 32 -22.84 5.17 -3.70
C MET A 32 -21.79 4.08 -3.48
N ILE A 33 -21.33 3.43 -4.56
CA ILE A 33 -20.26 2.41 -4.51
C ILE A 33 -18.95 3.05 -4.03
N GLU A 34 -18.54 4.17 -4.63
CA GLU A 34 -17.30 4.88 -4.27
C GLU A 34 -17.33 5.37 -2.81
N THR A 35 -18.50 5.79 -2.31
CA THR A 35 -18.65 6.19 -0.90
C THR A 35 -18.49 5.02 0.04
N ILE A 36 -19.11 3.87 -0.26
CA ILE A 36 -18.98 2.64 0.55
C ILE A 36 -17.53 2.14 0.52
N GLU A 37 -16.91 2.12 -0.65
CA GLU A 37 -15.51 1.74 -0.83
C GLU A 37 -14.57 2.65 -0.05
N ASN A 38 -14.79 3.97 -0.05
CA ASN A 38 -13.96 4.90 0.69
C ASN A 38 -14.11 4.76 2.22
N VAL A 39 -15.33 4.54 2.72
CA VAL A 39 -15.56 4.31 4.16
C VAL A 39 -14.93 3.00 4.60
N LEU A 40 -15.18 1.90 3.87
CA LEU A 40 -14.59 0.59 4.15
C LEU A 40 -13.06 0.63 4.01
N GLY A 41 -12.53 1.33 3.01
CA GLY A 41 -11.10 1.54 2.82
C GLY A 41 -10.47 2.36 3.93
N THR A 42 -11.18 3.33 4.53
CA THR A 42 -10.65 4.12 5.66
C THR A 42 -10.57 3.28 6.95
N VAL A 43 -11.58 2.47 7.23
CA VAL A 43 -11.54 1.52 8.34
C VAL A 43 -10.48 0.43 8.12
N SER A 44 -10.41 -0.12 6.90
CA SER A 44 -9.42 -1.14 6.52
C SER A 44 -7.99 -0.62 6.68
N ASN A 45 -7.70 0.57 6.19
CA ASN A 45 -6.37 1.16 6.31
C ASN A 45 -5.99 1.31 7.79
N THR A 46 -6.91 1.84 8.60
CA THR A 46 -6.70 2.02 10.05
C THR A 46 -6.44 0.68 10.75
N ALA A 47 -7.22 -0.36 10.45
CA ALA A 47 -7.04 -1.70 11.02
C ALA A 47 -5.70 -2.34 10.60
N SER A 48 -5.25 -2.09 9.37
CA SER A 48 -4.02 -2.64 8.83
C SER A 48 -2.76 -2.06 9.51
N TYR A 49 -2.80 -0.81 10.00
CA TYR A 49 -1.73 -0.22 10.82
C TYR A 49 -1.53 -0.95 12.17
N LEU A 50 -2.55 -1.63 12.71
CA LEU A 50 -2.41 -2.46 13.91
C LEU A 50 -1.37 -3.58 13.72
N ARG A 51 -1.16 -4.04 12.47
CA ARG A 51 -0.15 -5.05 12.14
C ARG A 51 1.27 -4.59 12.49
N LEU A 52 1.58 -3.33 12.22
CA LEU A 52 2.89 -2.76 12.53
C LEU A 52 3.09 -2.64 14.04
N TRP A 53 2.03 -2.28 14.77
CA TRP A 53 2.05 -2.27 16.23
C TRP A 53 2.26 -3.68 16.81
N ALA A 54 1.54 -4.68 16.30
CA ALA A 54 1.68 -6.07 16.72
C ALA A 54 3.08 -6.64 16.43
N LEU A 55 3.64 -6.34 15.26
CA LEU A 55 5.01 -6.72 14.89
C LEU A 55 6.04 -6.07 15.82
N SER A 56 5.86 -4.79 16.17
CA SER A 56 6.70 -4.09 17.13
C SER A 56 6.64 -4.72 18.53
N LEU A 57 5.45 -5.11 19.00
CA LEU A 57 5.29 -5.84 20.27
C LEU A 57 5.97 -7.21 20.25
N ALA A 58 5.79 -7.98 19.18
CA ALA A 58 6.41 -9.29 19.02
C ALA A 58 7.94 -9.18 19.01
N HIS A 59 8.49 -8.21 18.26
CA HIS A 59 9.92 -7.93 18.21
C HIS A 59 10.49 -7.62 19.60
N GLY A 60 9.82 -6.77 20.38
CA GLY A 60 10.25 -6.45 21.75
C GLY A 60 10.21 -7.67 22.69
N GLN A 61 9.19 -8.51 22.58
CA GLN A 61 9.08 -9.73 23.37
C GLN A 61 10.14 -10.77 22.99
N LEU A 62 10.40 -10.93 21.69
CA LEU A 62 11.40 -11.85 21.14
C LEU A 62 12.82 -11.43 21.59
N ALA A 63 13.15 -10.13 21.52
CA ALA A 63 14.40 -9.59 22.01
C ALA A 63 14.62 -9.86 23.51
N LYS A 64 13.57 -9.70 24.33
CA LYS A 64 13.63 -10.00 25.77
C LYS A 64 13.92 -11.47 26.05
N VAL A 65 13.24 -12.37 25.36
CA VAL A 65 13.45 -13.82 25.51
C VAL A 65 14.87 -14.21 25.10
N PHE A 66 15.38 -13.70 23.97
CA PHE A 66 16.77 -13.97 23.56
C PHE A 66 17.82 -13.46 24.57
N PHE A 67 17.58 -12.30 25.19
CA PHE A 67 18.46 -11.77 26.22
C PHE A 67 18.46 -12.63 27.49
N ASP A 68 17.29 -13.05 27.96
CA ASP A 68 17.16 -13.89 29.15
C ASP A 68 17.82 -15.27 28.94
N TYR A 69 17.66 -15.89 27.77
CA TYR A 69 18.26 -17.20 27.47
C TYR A 69 19.77 -17.13 27.23
N THR A 70 20.28 -16.06 26.62
CA THR A 70 21.72 -15.98 26.27
C THR A 70 22.53 -15.37 27.42
N VAL A 71 22.15 -14.18 27.88
CA VAL A 71 22.92 -13.43 28.87
C VAL A 71 22.39 -13.71 30.28
N GLY A 72 21.08 -13.67 30.49
CA GLY A 72 20.44 -13.87 31.80
C GLY A 72 20.77 -15.22 32.45
N ALA A 73 20.77 -16.31 31.68
CA ALA A 73 21.14 -17.64 32.15
C ALA A 73 22.63 -17.75 32.52
N ASN A 74 23.51 -17.11 31.76
CA ASN A 74 24.97 -17.19 31.95
C ASN A 74 25.47 -16.28 33.09
N LEU A 75 24.75 -15.20 33.44
CA LEU A 75 25.07 -14.37 34.60
C LEU A 75 25.00 -15.15 35.93
N ARG A 76 24.12 -16.14 36.04
CA ARG A 76 23.96 -16.95 37.27
C ARG A 76 25.10 -17.94 37.50
N GLY A 77 25.82 -18.32 36.44
CA GLY A 77 26.92 -19.29 36.50
C GLY A 77 28.25 -18.73 37.00
N GLY A 78 28.37 -17.41 37.20
CA GLY A 78 29.55 -16.76 37.80
C GLY A 78 30.86 -16.85 36.99
N ASN A 79 30.83 -17.41 35.77
CA ASN A 79 32.01 -17.66 34.96
C ASN A 79 32.23 -16.55 33.91
N TYR A 80 33.20 -15.66 34.17
CA TYR A 80 33.46 -14.47 33.34
C TYR A 80 33.84 -14.81 31.88
N VAL A 81 34.54 -15.92 31.64
CA VAL A 81 34.95 -16.34 30.29
C VAL A 81 33.73 -16.76 29.44
N VAL A 82 32.80 -17.50 30.04
CA VAL A 82 31.56 -17.93 29.37
C VAL A 82 30.66 -16.73 29.09
N LEU A 83 30.61 -15.76 30.00
CA LEU A 83 29.86 -14.51 29.82
C LEU A 83 30.36 -13.72 28.61
N PHE A 84 31.69 -13.60 28.43
CA PHE A 84 32.29 -12.87 27.31
C PHE A 84 31.94 -13.51 25.96
N PHE A 85 32.05 -14.84 25.85
CA PHE A 85 31.68 -15.56 24.63
C PHE A 85 30.18 -15.50 24.36
N SER A 86 29.36 -15.67 25.41
CA SER A 86 27.90 -15.59 25.32
C SER A 86 27.42 -14.21 24.81
N TYR A 87 28.11 -13.13 25.21
CA TYR A 87 27.81 -11.79 24.70
C TYR A 87 28.05 -11.66 23.19
N PHE A 88 29.11 -12.27 22.65
CA PHE A 88 29.38 -12.26 21.22
C PHE A 88 28.32 -13.04 20.44
N VAL A 89 27.87 -14.18 20.97
CA VAL A 89 26.77 -14.97 20.42
C VAL A 89 25.45 -14.19 20.47
N PHE A 90 25.16 -13.51 21.59
CA PHE A 90 23.99 -12.65 21.74
C PHE A 90 23.97 -11.52 20.71
N PHE A 91 25.12 -10.87 20.50
CA PHE A 91 25.26 -9.82 19.49
C PHE A 91 25.03 -10.35 18.08
N GLY A 92 25.61 -11.51 17.73
CA GLY A 92 25.42 -12.14 16.43
C GLY A 92 23.95 -12.50 16.15
N VAL A 93 23.27 -13.10 17.13
CA VAL A 93 21.84 -13.45 17.02
C VAL A 93 20.97 -12.19 16.90
N SER A 94 21.27 -11.16 17.70
CA SER A 94 20.53 -9.89 17.63
C SER A 94 20.73 -9.17 16.31
N PHE A 95 21.94 -9.18 15.76
CA PHE A 95 22.19 -8.58 14.46
C PHE A 95 21.52 -9.36 13.31
N GLY A 96 21.65 -10.68 13.30
CA GLY A 96 21.09 -11.51 12.22
C GLY A 96 19.57 -11.61 12.27
N VAL A 97 19.01 -12.04 13.40
CA VAL A 97 17.58 -12.37 13.50
C VAL A 97 16.76 -11.11 13.80
N LEU A 98 17.11 -10.35 14.84
CA LEU A 98 16.32 -9.17 15.21
C LEU A 98 16.50 -8.02 14.22
N MET A 99 17.70 -7.77 13.71
CA MET A 99 17.94 -6.62 12.80
C MET A 99 17.78 -6.95 11.32
N CYS A 100 18.30 -8.06 10.80
CA CYS A 100 18.17 -8.34 9.37
C CYS A 100 16.82 -8.96 9.00
N MET A 101 16.38 -9.99 9.72
CA MET A 101 15.18 -10.75 9.36
C MET A 101 13.88 -10.00 9.70
N ASP A 102 13.68 -9.61 10.96
CA ASP A 102 12.45 -8.94 11.40
C ASP A 102 12.25 -7.58 10.72
N LEU A 103 13.34 -6.84 10.44
CA LEU A 103 13.25 -5.53 9.79
C LEU A 103 12.86 -5.64 8.31
N MET A 104 13.29 -6.71 7.62
CA MET A 104 12.87 -7.00 6.24
C MET A 104 11.38 -7.31 6.17
N GLU A 105 10.86 -8.09 7.13
CA GLU A 105 9.43 -8.38 7.24
C GLU A 105 8.62 -7.11 7.48
N ALA A 106 9.07 -6.27 8.42
CA ALA A 106 8.45 -4.97 8.69
C ALA A 106 8.42 -4.06 7.44
N PHE A 107 9.54 -4.00 6.70
CA PHE A 107 9.64 -3.21 5.48
C PHE A 107 8.63 -3.66 4.41
N LEU A 108 8.53 -4.96 4.15
CA LEU A 108 7.57 -5.50 3.18
C LEU A 108 6.11 -5.29 3.60
N HIS A 109 5.81 -5.35 4.90
CA HIS A 109 4.49 -5.01 5.41
C HIS A 109 4.11 -3.55 5.14
N VAL A 110 5.05 -2.63 5.33
CA VAL A 110 4.86 -1.21 5.01
C VAL A 110 4.73 -1.00 3.50
N LEU A 111 5.55 -1.67 2.69
CA LEU A 111 5.48 -1.58 1.22
C LEU A 111 4.13 -2.06 0.68
N ARG A 112 3.60 -3.17 1.19
CA ARG A 112 2.26 -3.67 0.85
C ARG A 112 1.19 -2.65 1.24
N LEU A 113 1.31 -2.05 2.41
CA LEU A 113 0.41 -0.99 2.86
C LEU A 113 0.43 0.18 1.87
N HIS A 114 1.62 0.64 1.49
CA HIS A 114 1.80 1.73 0.53
C HIS A 114 1.19 1.40 -0.83
N TRP A 115 1.41 0.19 -1.33
CA TRP A 115 0.90 -0.21 -2.63
C TRP A 115 -0.63 -0.33 -2.63
N VAL A 116 -1.20 -1.08 -1.69
CA VAL A 116 -2.63 -1.41 -1.71
C VAL A 116 -3.50 -0.31 -1.09
N GLU A 117 -3.00 0.37 -0.06
CA GLU A 117 -3.80 1.32 0.74
C GLU A 117 -3.58 2.78 0.36
N PHE A 118 -2.36 3.14 -0.07
CA PHE A 118 -2.00 4.51 -0.44
C PHE A 118 -2.23 4.80 -1.93
N GLN A 119 -1.94 3.86 -2.84
CA GLN A 119 -2.24 4.07 -4.27
C GLN A 119 -3.72 3.87 -4.61
N GLY A 120 -4.43 2.97 -3.92
CA GLY A 120 -5.86 2.73 -4.20
C GLY A 120 -6.79 3.93 -3.97
N LYS A 121 -6.35 4.96 -3.20
CA LYS A 121 -7.15 6.17 -2.92
C LYS A 121 -6.81 7.38 -3.76
N PHE A 122 -5.58 7.47 -4.28
CA PHE A 122 -5.08 8.67 -4.97
C PHE A 122 -4.63 8.40 -6.41
N TYR A 123 -4.40 7.14 -6.78
CA TYR A 123 -3.88 6.75 -8.08
C TYR A 123 -4.99 6.16 -8.95
N GLY A 124 -5.57 6.99 -9.83
CA GLY A 124 -6.64 6.58 -10.76
C GLY A 124 -6.18 5.69 -11.93
N GLY A 125 -4.95 5.18 -11.93
CA GLY A 125 -4.44 4.24 -12.93
C GLY A 125 -4.30 4.79 -14.36
N SER A 126 -4.49 6.09 -14.56
CA SER A 126 -4.44 6.74 -15.87
C SER A 126 -3.13 7.52 -16.03
N GLY A 127 -2.14 6.91 -16.68
CA GLY A 127 -0.91 7.58 -17.09
C GLY A 127 -0.21 6.81 -18.21
N TYR A 128 0.36 7.53 -19.18
CA TYR A 128 1.30 6.94 -20.14
C TYR A 128 2.72 7.06 -19.57
N ALA A 129 3.53 6.02 -19.74
CA ALA A 129 4.94 6.09 -19.38
C ALA A 129 5.60 7.16 -20.27
N PHE A 130 6.07 8.25 -19.66
CA PHE A 130 6.74 9.31 -20.40
C PHE A 130 8.09 8.80 -20.91
N LYS A 131 8.18 8.62 -22.24
CA LYS A 131 9.42 8.27 -22.92
C LYS A 131 9.98 9.53 -23.58
N PRO A 132 11.01 10.18 -23.01
CA PRO A 132 11.60 11.37 -23.62
C PRO A 132 12.26 11.02 -24.95
N TYR A 133 12.24 11.97 -25.90
CA TYR A 133 12.97 11.83 -27.15
C TYR A 133 14.48 11.91 -26.88
N SER A 134 15.18 10.77 -26.93
CA SER A 134 16.63 10.67 -26.77
C SER A 134 17.26 10.19 -28.08
N TYR A 135 18.24 10.95 -28.57
CA TYR A 135 18.97 10.61 -29.80
C TYR A 135 19.77 9.30 -29.67
N GLU A 136 20.16 8.93 -28.45
CA GLU A 136 20.94 7.71 -28.17
C GLU A 136 20.09 6.43 -28.35
N GLU A 137 18.80 6.49 -28.03
CA GLU A 137 17.88 5.36 -28.20
C GLU A 137 17.53 5.14 -29.68
N ILE A 138 17.39 6.22 -30.44
CA ILE A 138 17.11 6.18 -31.89
C ILE A 138 18.34 5.68 -32.66
N LEU A 139 19.55 6.11 -32.26
CA LEU A 139 20.77 5.69 -32.93
C LEU A 139 21.09 4.21 -32.66
N GLY A 140 20.76 3.69 -31.47
CA GLY A 140 20.85 2.25 -31.18
C GLY A 140 19.92 1.40 -32.04
N ASP A 141 18.64 1.80 -32.15
CA ASP A 141 17.62 1.07 -32.93
C ASP A 141 17.92 1.06 -34.45
N VAL A 142 18.58 2.09 -34.97
CA VAL A 142 19.01 2.18 -36.38
C VAL A 142 20.33 1.43 -36.66
N LEU A 143 21.18 1.22 -35.65
CA LEU A 143 22.47 0.53 -35.81
C LEU A 143 22.36 -0.99 -35.61
N GLU A 144 21.35 -1.45 -34.86
CA GLU A 144 21.01 -2.88 -34.69
C GLU A 144 20.05 -3.44 -35.76
N ALA A 145 19.50 -2.60 -36.64
CA ALA A 145 18.65 -2.96 -37.79
C ALA A 145 19.43 -3.04 -39.11
#